data_AF-Q111E9-F1
#
_entry.id   AF-Q111E9-F1
#
_cell.length_a   1.000
_cell.length_b   1.000
_cell.length_c   1.000
_cell.angle_alpha   90.00
_cell.angle_beta   90.00
_cell.angle_gamma   90.00
#
_symmetry.space_group_name_H-M   'P 1'
#
loop_
_entity.id
_entity.type
_entity.pdbx_description
1 polymer ?
#
loop_
_entity_poly.entity_id
_entity_poly.type
_entity_poly.pdbx_seq_one_letter_code
_entity_poly.pdbx_strand_id
1 'polypeptide(L)'
;MKKFFISVVFIVLLTFTTFINSATAAKLDDNVRTLPLNEDKEVVLTIKEYTQGKREFTNVCSQCHVGGITKTNPDVSLDPETLALAYPARDNIEGLIDYMQNPTTYDGFIEISEFHPSIKSADIYPEMRNLTEDDLYAIAGYILVQPKVLGKQWGGGKIFR
;
A
#
# COMPACT_ATOMS: atom_id res chain seq x y z
N MET A 1 -20.44 -50.47 -10.72
CA MET A 1 -19.32 -49.70 -11.31
C MET A 1 -19.36 -48.21 -10.98
N LYS A 2 -20.45 -47.46 -11.27
CA LYS A 2 -20.54 -46.01 -10.98
C LYS A 2 -20.29 -45.61 -9.52
N LYS A 3 -20.85 -46.35 -8.54
CA LYS A 3 -20.63 -46.10 -7.10
C LYS A 3 -19.18 -46.34 -6.65
N PHE A 4 -18.52 -47.37 -7.20
CA PHE A 4 -17.11 -47.65 -6.93
C PHE A 4 -16.21 -46.56 -7.50
N PHE A 5 -16.49 -46.10 -8.73
CA PHE A 5 -15.76 -45.01 -9.35
C PHE A 5 -15.88 -43.70 -8.56
N ILE A 6 -17.09 -43.37 -8.07
CA ILE A 6 -17.31 -42.20 -7.20
C ILE A 6 -16.54 -42.32 -5.89
N SER A 7 -16.55 -43.49 -5.23
CA SER A 7 -15.77 -43.70 -4.00
C SER A 7 -14.27 -43.55 -4.23
N VAL A 8 -13.72 -44.06 -5.34
CA VAL A 8 -12.30 -43.90 -5.67
C VAL A 8 -11.96 -42.42 -5.89
N VAL A 9 -12.78 -41.68 -6.64
CA VAL A 9 -12.57 -40.23 -6.85
C VAL A 9 -12.63 -39.46 -5.53
N PHE A 10 -13.56 -39.80 -4.64
CA PHE A 10 -13.70 -39.15 -3.33
C PHE A 10 -12.49 -39.43 -2.42
N ILE A 11 -11.97 -40.67 -2.43
CA ILE A 11 -10.76 -41.04 -1.69
C ILE A 11 -9.53 -40.29 -2.22
N VAL A 12 -9.38 -40.19 -3.55
CA VAL A 12 -8.26 -39.45 -4.16
C VAL A 12 -8.32 -37.96 -3.79
N LEU A 13 -9.49 -37.33 -3.85
CA LEU A 13 -9.67 -35.94 -3.42
C LEU A 13 -9.36 -35.73 -1.93
N LEU A 14 -9.84 -36.62 -1.05
CA LEU A 14 -9.55 -36.58 0.38
C LEU A 14 -8.06 -36.73 0.69
N THR A 15 -7.35 -37.62 -0.04
CA THR A 15 -5.89 -37.75 0.12
C THR A 15 -5.16 -36.48 -0.30
N PHE A 16 -5.57 -35.81 -1.38
CA PHE A 16 -4.97 -34.53 -1.78
C PHE A 16 -5.17 -33.44 -0.73
N THR A 17 -6.32 -33.39 -0.04
CA THR A 17 -6.55 -32.40 1.02
C THR A 17 -5.75 -32.66 2.29
N THR A 18 -5.40 -33.91 2.61
CA THR A 18 -4.64 -34.23 3.83
C THR A 18 -3.13 -34.12 3.65
N PHE A 19 -2.62 -34.11 2.41
CA PHE A 19 -1.19 -33.89 2.12
C PHE A 19 -0.81 -32.41 1.95
N ILE A 20 -1.77 -31.50 1.71
CA ILE A 20 -1.52 -30.05 1.60
C ILE A 20 -1.79 -29.38 2.95
N ASN A 21 -0.98 -29.67 3.98
CA ASN A 21 -1.12 -29.02 5.30
C ASN A 21 -0.35 -27.70 5.41
N SER A 22 0.32 -27.24 4.35
CA SER A 22 1.17 -26.04 4.41
C SER A 22 0.96 -25.20 3.15
N ALA A 23 0.26 -24.08 3.30
CA ALA A 23 0.29 -23.04 2.28
C ALA A 23 1.67 -22.37 2.32
N THR A 24 2.47 -22.55 1.27
CA THR A 24 3.72 -21.80 1.09
C THR A 24 3.38 -20.37 0.65
N ALA A 25 2.96 -19.53 1.60
CA ALA A 25 2.84 -18.10 1.35
C ALA A 25 4.24 -17.48 1.38
N ALA A 26 4.59 -16.71 0.35
CA ALA A 26 5.73 -15.82 0.43
C ALA A 26 5.54 -14.91 1.65
N LYS A 27 6.43 -15.02 2.64
CA LYS A 27 6.38 -14.19 3.83
C LYS A 27 6.83 -12.78 3.47
N LEU A 28 6.18 -11.79 4.05
CA LEU A 28 6.66 -10.42 4.03
C LEU A 28 7.87 -10.32 4.96
N ASP A 29 9.05 -10.63 4.44
CA ASP A 29 10.30 -10.65 5.20
C ASP A 29 10.81 -9.24 5.53
N ASP A 30 11.85 -9.19 6.35
CA ASP A 30 12.43 -7.94 6.86
C ASP A 30 13.04 -7.09 5.73
N ASN A 31 13.54 -7.71 4.65
CA ASN A 31 14.11 -6.98 3.52
C ASN A 31 13.03 -6.21 2.76
N VAL A 32 11.86 -6.83 2.54
CA VAL A 32 10.72 -6.15 1.90
C VAL A 32 10.18 -5.04 2.81
N ARG A 33 10.27 -5.20 4.14
CA ARG A 33 9.80 -4.24 5.14
C ARG A 33 10.83 -3.19 5.54
N THR A 34 12.06 -3.29 5.09
CA THR A 34 13.08 -2.26 5.30
C THR A 34 12.79 -1.12 4.33
N LEU A 35 12.55 0.09 4.84
CA LEU A 35 12.11 1.26 4.09
C LEU A 35 12.97 2.48 4.44
N PRO A 36 13.19 3.41 3.50
CA PRO A 36 13.78 4.71 3.82
C PRO A 36 12.86 5.47 4.78
N LEU A 37 13.38 5.81 5.96
CA LEU A 37 12.72 6.74 6.87
C LEU A 37 12.85 8.17 6.31
N ASN A 38 14.06 8.52 5.89
CA ASN A 38 14.47 9.76 5.24
C ASN A 38 15.70 9.49 4.35
N GLU A 39 16.37 10.52 3.87
CA GLU A 39 17.54 10.40 2.96
C GLU A 39 18.73 9.63 3.59
N ASP A 40 18.85 9.62 4.92
CA ASP A 40 20.03 9.07 5.62
C ASP A 40 19.76 7.77 6.38
N LYS A 41 18.50 7.43 6.64
CA LYS A 41 18.12 6.36 7.58
C LYS A 41 17.07 5.43 7.00
N GLU A 42 17.18 4.15 7.37
CA GLU A 42 16.18 3.13 7.11
C GLU A 42 15.53 2.62 8.39
N VAL A 43 14.33 2.08 8.28
CA VAL A 43 13.57 1.44 9.36
C VAL A 43 12.94 0.14 8.86
N VAL A 44 12.69 -0.81 9.76
CA VAL A 44 12.01 -2.07 9.43
C VAL A 44 10.56 -1.99 9.91
N LEU A 45 9.62 -1.80 8.98
CA LEU A 45 8.19 -1.70 9.24
C LEU A 45 7.66 -3.01 9.84
N THR A 46 7.04 -3.01 11.01
CA THR A 46 6.52 -4.24 11.62
C THR A 46 5.34 -4.82 10.83
N ILE A 47 5.05 -6.12 10.98
CA ILE A 47 3.86 -6.74 10.37
C ILE A 47 2.56 -6.08 10.85
N LYS A 48 2.54 -5.64 12.11
CA LYS A 48 1.40 -4.92 12.69
C LYS A 48 1.20 -3.57 11.99
N GLU A 49 2.26 -2.79 11.84
CA GLU A 49 2.22 -1.50 11.12
C GLU A 49 1.83 -1.69 9.66
N TYR A 50 2.40 -2.68 8.95
CA TYR A 50 1.98 -3.00 7.58
C TYR A 50 0.49 -3.30 7.47
N THR A 51 -0.05 -4.10 8.40
CA THR A 51 -1.46 -4.49 8.41
C THR A 51 -2.36 -3.30 8.72
N GLN A 52 -1.95 -2.44 9.64
CA GLN A 52 -2.62 -1.19 9.96
C GLN A 52 -2.60 -0.23 8.76
N GLY A 53 -1.45 -0.04 8.13
CA GLY A 53 -1.31 0.80 6.95
C GLY A 53 -2.18 0.37 5.79
N LYS A 54 -2.27 -0.95 5.54
CA LYS A 54 -3.21 -1.50 4.55
C LYS A 54 -4.65 -1.13 4.88
N ARG A 55 -5.06 -1.26 6.14
CA ARG A 55 -6.42 -0.96 6.60
C ARG A 55 -6.73 0.52 6.40
N GLU A 56 -5.88 1.41 6.90
CA GLU A 56 -6.11 2.85 6.81
C GLU A 56 -6.03 3.36 5.36
N PHE A 57 -5.07 2.88 4.56
CA PHE A 57 -5.02 3.21 3.13
C PHE A 57 -6.30 2.76 2.39
N THR A 58 -6.82 1.58 2.73
CA THR A 58 -8.08 1.09 2.15
C THR A 58 -9.24 2.01 2.51
N ASN A 59 -9.32 2.43 3.77
CA ASN A 59 -10.41 3.27 4.27
C ASN A 59 -10.37 4.70 3.72
N VAL A 60 -9.18 5.28 3.61
CA VAL A 60 -9.01 6.73 3.41
C VAL A 60 -8.51 7.07 2.00
N CYS A 61 -7.62 6.26 1.43
CA CYS A 61 -6.91 6.61 0.20
C CYS A 61 -7.43 5.86 -1.05
N SER A 62 -7.92 4.64 -0.87
CA SER A 62 -8.12 3.69 -1.99
C SER A 62 -9.19 4.09 -2.99
N GLN A 63 -10.12 4.97 -2.61
CA GLN A 63 -11.14 5.49 -3.53
C GLN A 63 -10.48 6.11 -4.78
N CYS A 64 -9.41 6.88 -4.58
CA CYS A 64 -8.63 7.52 -5.64
C CYS A 64 -7.37 6.73 -5.99
N HIS A 65 -6.73 6.09 -5.00
CA HIS A 65 -5.39 5.50 -5.14
C HIS A 65 -5.33 3.97 -5.15
N VAL A 66 -6.43 3.27 -5.45
CA VAL A 66 -6.43 1.81 -5.56
C VAL A 66 -5.32 1.29 -6.47
N GLY A 67 -4.46 0.41 -5.94
CA GLY A 67 -3.34 -0.15 -6.71
C GLY A 67 -2.24 0.86 -7.08
N GLY A 68 -2.17 2.00 -6.40
CA GLY A 68 -1.10 3.00 -6.58
C GLY A 68 -1.29 3.97 -7.74
N ILE A 69 -2.40 3.92 -8.48
CA ILE A 69 -2.73 4.96 -9.47
C ILE A 69 -3.30 6.21 -8.80
N THR A 70 -3.71 7.21 -9.59
CA THR A 70 -4.56 8.32 -9.11
C THR A 70 -5.70 8.54 -10.10
N LYS A 71 -6.91 8.11 -9.74
CA LYS A 71 -8.05 8.14 -10.69
C LYS A 71 -8.40 9.54 -11.20
N THR A 72 -8.26 10.56 -10.35
CA THR A 72 -8.61 11.96 -10.66
C THR A 72 -7.50 12.69 -11.40
N ASN A 73 -6.27 12.17 -11.38
CA ASN A 73 -5.13 12.69 -12.12
C ASN A 73 -4.16 11.56 -12.48
N PRO A 74 -4.39 10.82 -13.58
CA PRO A 74 -3.59 9.64 -13.93
C PRO A 74 -2.12 9.92 -14.25
N ASP A 75 -1.72 11.18 -14.42
CA ASP A 75 -0.33 11.57 -14.71
C ASP A 75 0.59 11.45 -13.48
N VAL A 76 0.02 11.30 -12.28
CA VAL A 76 0.77 11.18 -11.01
C VAL A 76 0.35 9.91 -10.27
N SER A 77 1.24 8.93 -10.16
CA SER A 77 1.04 7.69 -9.40
C SER A 77 1.84 7.64 -8.09
N LEU A 78 1.62 6.60 -7.30
CA LEU A 78 2.35 6.28 -6.06
C LEU A 78 3.48 5.26 -6.29
N ASP A 79 3.97 5.14 -7.52
CA ASP A 79 5.13 4.29 -7.81
C ASP A 79 6.45 4.96 -7.34
N PRO A 80 7.52 4.19 -7.12
CA PRO A 80 8.75 4.71 -6.56
C PRO A 80 9.41 5.84 -7.38
N GLU A 81 9.37 5.76 -8.71
CA GLU A 81 10.02 6.76 -9.57
C GLU A 81 9.29 8.09 -9.49
N THR A 82 7.95 8.05 -9.57
CA THR A 82 7.13 9.26 -9.41
C THR A 82 7.35 9.90 -8.04
N LEU A 83 7.37 9.11 -6.96
CA LEU A 83 7.58 9.64 -5.60
C LEU A 83 8.99 10.21 -5.38
N ALA A 84 10.02 9.59 -5.97
CA ALA A 84 11.41 10.05 -5.85
C ALA A 84 11.68 11.35 -6.62
N LEU A 85 10.99 11.55 -7.75
CA LEU A 85 11.15 12.74 -8.60
C LEU A 85 10.24 13.92 -8.21
N ALA A 86 9.36 13.75 -7.22
CA ALA A 86 8.58 14.83 -6.65
C ALA A 86 9.47 15.80 -5.84
N TYR A 87 9.03 17.05 -5.68
CA TYR A 87 9.70 18.03 -4.83
C TYR A 87 8.79 18.54 -3.68
N PRO A 88 9.21 18.44 -2.40
CA PRO A 88 10.33 17.62 -1.92
C PRO A 88 10.09 16.12 -2.19
N ALA A 89 11.16 15.31 -2.10
CA ALA A 89 11.09 13.87 -2.37
C ALA A 89 10.09 13.16 -1.45
N ARG A 90 9.29 12.25 -2.02
CA ARG A 90 8.19 11.54 -1.35
C ARG A 90 8.37 10.02 -1.32
N ASP A 91 9.57 9.53 -1.63
CA ASP A 91 9.94 8.10 -1.66
C ASP A 91 10.44 7.56 -0.30
N ASN A 92 10.18 8.29 0.77
CA ASN A 92 10.55 7.96 2.15
C ASN A 92 9.38 8.24 3.11
N ILE A 93 9.44 7.64 4.31
CA ILE A 93 8.34 7.71 5.28
C ILE A 93 8.07 9.15 5.72
N GLU A 94 9.10 9.92 6.07
CA GLU A 94 8.95 11.31 6.52
C GLU A 94 8.32 12.18 5.42
N GLY A 95 8.76 12.04 4.17
CA GLY A 95 8.21 12.75 3.02
C GLY A 95 6.74 12.44 2.76
N LEU A 96 6.29 11.20 2.94
CA LEU A 96 4.88 10.83 2.81
C LEU A 96 4.03 11.31 3.98
N ILE A 97 4.56 11.26 5.22
CA ILE A 97 3.88 11.82 6.39
C ILE A 97 3.67 13.33 6.20
N ASP A 98 4.71 14.06 5.77
CA ASP A 98 4.61 15.49 5.45
C ASP A 98 3.54 15.76 4.39
N TYR A 99 3.49 14.96 3.31
CA TYR A 99 2.47 15.10 2.27
C TYR A 99 1.04 14.87 2.81
N MET A 100 0.85 13.89 3.71
CA MET A 100 -0.45 13.67 4.36
C MET A 100 -0.81 14.75 5.38
N GLN A 101 0.18 15.50 5.90
CA GLN A 101 -0.06 16.64 6.77
C GLN A 101 -0.38 17.91 5.98
N ASN A 102 0.39 18.21 4.93
CA ASN A 102 0.28 19.40 4.10
C ASN A 102 0.68 19.10 2.63
N PRO A 103 -0.23 18.60 1.78
CA PRO A 103 0.07 18.16 0.44
C PRO A 103 0.40 19.34 -0.47
N THR A 104 1.33 19.12 -1.39
CA THR A 104 1.76 20.11 -2.39
C THR A 104 1.59 19.58 -3.81
N THR A 105 1.68 20.46 -4.80
CA THR A 105 1.90 20.06 -6.20
C THR A 105 3.20 19.26 -6.35
N TYR A 106 3.33 18.58 -7.49
CA TYR A 106 4.48 17.72 -7.79
C TYR A 106 5.83 18.46 -7.75
N ASP A 107 5.82 19.75 -8.09
CA ASP A 107 6.96 20.67 -8.03
C ASP A 107 7.10 21.39 -6.67
N GLY A 108 6.20 21.15 -5.72
CA GLY A 108 6.24 21.70 -4.37
C GLY A 108 5.83 23.17 -4.24
N PHE A 109 5.45 23.85 -5.33
CA PHE A 109 5.20 25.30 -5.28
C PHE A 109 3.86 25.71 -4.68
N ILE A 110 2.85 24.85 -4.77
CA ILE A 110 1.47 25.17 -4.38
C ILE A 110 0.99 24.14 -3.37
N GLU A 111 0.51 24.60 -2.22
CA GLU A 111 -0.22 23.75 -1.28
C GLU A 111 -1.60 23.42 -1.84
N ILE A 112 -2.01 22.16 -1.77
CA ILE A 112 -3.26 21.64 -2.36
C ILE A 112 -4.21 21.04 -1.33
N SER A 113 -4.08 21.41 -0.05
CA SER A 113 -4.92 20.86 1.04
C SER A 113 -6.43 21.08 0.82
N GLU A 114 -6.82 22.13 0.08
CA GLU A 114 -8.22 22.36 -0.31
C GLU A 114 -8.77 21.35 -1.32
N PHE A 115 -7.90 20.65 -2.04
CA PHE A 115 -8.26 19.71 -3.12
C PHE A 115 -7.76 18.27 -2.88
N HIS A 116 -6.98 18.06 -1.81
CA HIS A 116 -6.44 16.76 -1.44
C HIS A 116 -6.61 16.51 0.07
N PRO A 117 -7.09 15.33 0.49
CA PRO A 117 -7.18 14.97 1.91
C PRO A 117 -5.85 15.15 2.63
N SER A 118 -5.88 15.83 3.78
CA SER A 118 -4.72 16.04 4.65
C SER A 118 -5.14 16.31 6.09
N ILE A 119 -4.20 16.24 7.04
CA ILE A 119 -4.45 16.68 8.42
C ILE A 119 -4.82 18.17 8.47
N LYS A 120 -4.16 19.01 7.65
CA LYS A 120 -4.43 20.46 7.58
C LYS A 120 -5.85 20.79 7.12
N SER A 121 -6.45 19.94 6.28
CA SER A 121 -7.80 20.09 5.73
C SER A 121 -8.81 19.07 6.29
N ALA A 122 -8.55 18.54 7.49
CA ALA A 122 -9.44 17.56 8.12
C ALA A 122 -10.84 18.11 8.45
N ASP A 123 -11.04 19.42 8.42
CA ASP A 123 -12.35 20.06 8.54
C ASP A 123 -13.25 19.76 7.32
N ILE A 124 -12.69 19.76 6.11
CA ILE A 124 -13.40 19.44 4.86
C ILE A 124 -13.24 17.98 4.39
N TYR A 125 -12.23 17.26 4.90
CA TYR A 125 -12.03 15.81 4.70
C TYR A 125 -12.16 15.06 6.04
N PRO A 126 -13.39 14.76 6.50
CA PRO A 126 -13.63 14.21 7.84
C PRO A 126 -12.92 12.87 8.12
N GLU A 127 -12.64 12.08 7.09
CA GLU A 127 -11.89 10.82 7.17
C GLU A 127 -10.47 11.00 7.71
N MET A 128 -9.88 12.20 7.59
CA MET A 128 -8.55 12.51 8.10
C MET A 128 -8.54 12.85 9.60
N ARG A 129 -9.69 13.20 10.20
CA ARG A 129 -9.76 13.77 11.58
C ARG A 129 -9.27 12.83 12.68
N ASN A 130 -9.39 11.52 12.46
CA ASN A 130 -9.07 10.51 13.46
C ASN A 130 -7.73 9.81 13.21
N LEU A 131 -6.99 10.22 12.17
CA LEU A 131 -5.68 9.65 11.89
C LEU A 131 -4.64 10.21 12.87
N THR A 132 -3.95 9.32 13.55
CA THR A 132 -2.82 9.63 14.43
C THR A 132 -1.51 9.63 13.66
N GLU A 133 -0.42 10.11 14.27
CA GLU A 133 0.93 10.01 13.68
C GLU A 133 1.32 8.56 13.37
N ASP A 134 0.95 7.61 14.24
CA ASP A 134 1.16 6.17 14.01
C ASP A 134 0.38 5.67 12.77
N ASP A 135 -0.82 6.20 12.53
CA ASP A 135 -1.60 5.85 11.33
C ASP A 135 -0.95 6.41 10.07
N LEU A 136 -0.45 7.66 10.12
CA LEU A 136 0.28 8.26 9.01
C LEU A 136 1.55 7.47 8.70
N TYR A 137 2.32 7.11 9.72
CA TYR A 137 3.50 6.26 9.58
C TYR A 137 3.15 4.90 8.95
N ALA A 138 2.07 4.27 9.40
CA ALA A 138 1.61 3.00 8.87
C ALA A 138 1.17 3.10 7.40
N ILE A 139 0.43 4.16 7.02
CA ILE A 139 0.01 4.41 5.64
C ILE A 139 1.23 4.62 4.74
N ALA A 140 2.17 5.48 5.15
CA ALA A 140 3.41 5.73 4.42
C ALA A 140 4.20 4.42 4.21
N GLY A 141 4.36 3.64 5.28
CA GLY A 141 4.99 2.33 5.22
C GLY A 141 4.29 1.37 4.26
N TYR A 142 2.96 1.32 4.28
CA TYR A 142 2.18 0.48 3.36
C TYR A 142 2.44 0.87 1.90
N ILE A 143 2.39 2.17 1.56
CA ILE A 143 2.64 2.69 0.20
C ILE A 143 4.02 2.24 -0.29
N LEU A 144 5.07 2.40 0.53
CA LEU A 144 6.45 2.07 0.13
C LEU A 144 6.72 0.56 0.06
N VAL A 145 5.98 -0.27 0.80
CA VAL A 145 6.06 -1.74 0.69
C VAL A 145 5.40 -2.26 -0.59
N GLN A 146 4.27 -1.68 -1.03
CA GLN A 146 3.52 -2.23 -2.15
C GLN A 146 4.31 -2.43 -3.46
N PRO A 147 5.14 -1.49 -3.94
CA PRO A 147 5.92 -1.72 -5.17
C PRO A 147 6.96 -2.84 -5.00
N LYS A 148 7.43 -3.12 -3.78
CA LYS A 148 8.33 -4.25 -3.52
C LYS A 148 7.63 -5.61 -3.59
N VAL A 149 6.31 -5.64 -3.36
CA VAL A 149 5.47 -6.86 -3.41
C VAL A 149 4.85 -7.06 -4.79
N LEU A 150 4.33 -5.98 -5.38
CA LEU A 150 3.54 -6.01 -6.62
C LEU A 150 4.34 -5.61 -7.86
N GLY A 151 5.57 -5.09 -7.68
CA GLY A 151 6.38 -4.59 -8.77
C GLY A 151 5.64 -3.54 -9.60
N LYS A 152 5.67 -3.70 -10.93
CA LYS A 152 5.04 -2.80 -11.91
C LYS A 152 3.51 -2.75 -11.83
N GLN A 153 2.86 -3.66 -11.08
CA GLN A 153 1.41 -3.59 -10.91
C GLN A 153 1.01 -2.41 -10.00
N TRP A 154 1.88 -2.00 -9.06
CA TRP A 154 1.66 -0.82 -8.24
C TRP A 154 1.95 0.45 -9.06
N GLY A 155 0.95 1.30 -9.24
CA GLY A 155 1.01 2.49 -10.11
C GLY A 155 0.80 2.19 -11.60
N GLY A 156 0.93 0.95 -12.05
CA GLY A 156 0.83 0.59 -13.48
C GLY A 156 -0.60 0.57 -14.06
N GLY A 157 -1.62 0.61 -13.21
CA GLY A 157 -3.02 0.62 -13.63
C GLY A 157 -3.44 -0.62 -14.43
N LYS A 158 -4.38 -0.45 -15.36
CA LYS A 158 -5.03 -1.57 -16.07
C LYS A 158 -4.09 -2.41 -16.94
N ILE A 159 -2.93 -1.88 -17.33
CA ILE A 159 -1.98 -2.56 -18.22
C ILE A 159 -1.30 -3.74 -17.52
N PHE A 160 -1.18 -3.69 -16.19
CA PHE A 160 -0.47 -4.68 -15.39
C PHE A 160 -1.39 -5.50 -14.47
N ARG A 161 -2.72 -5.39 -14.62
CA ARG A 161 -3.71 -6.08 -13.77
C ARG A 161 -4.09 -7.47 -14.30
#